data_AF-A0A1Q6GZU0-F1
#
_entry.id   AF-A0A1Q6GZU0-F1
#
_cell.length_a   1.000
_cell.length_b   1.000
_cell.length_c   1.000
_cell.angle_alpha   90.00
_cell.angle_beta   90.00
_cell.angle_gamma   90.00
#
_symmetry.space_group_name_H-M   'P 1'
#
loop_
_entity.id
_entity.type
_entity.pdbx_description
1 polymer ?
#
loop_
_entity_poly.entity_id
_entity_poly.type
_entity_poly.pdbx_seq_one_letter_code
_entity_poly.pdbx_strand_id
1 'polypeptide(L)'
;MTENENNRPSFDGLPQSVAELHAKIDRLTETVEKLAVAIGTKPQNELMTVEDVSAMLCKSVSTIYTMTSEHRIPYRKQGNKLYFIRKEITAWLMRAVVPKDSPKRRRKEDADKESPQEKPSEEPPCSIEHRIHSRTGADLFAVLFSAELEAAGERKFSQQAREHGGYWSDYGNGGYIFNAQADAERFAQAIIGKKEEPTDTQKEGLPNL
;
A
#
# COMPACT_ATOMS: atom_id res chain seq x y z
N MET A 1 -74.11 10.20 23.43
CA MET A 1 -73.22 9.58 22.42
C MET A 1 -73.56 10.26 21.11
N THR A 2 -72.73 11.18 20.63
CA THR A 2 -72.94 11.84 19.33
C THR A 2 -72.10 11.12 18.30
N GLU A 3 -72.77 10.34 17.47
CA GLU A 3 -72.16 9.59 16.38
C GLU A 3 -71.65 10.59 15.32
N ASN A 4 -70.42 10.34 14.88
CA ASN A 4 -69.65 11.23 14.04
C ASN A 4 -70.11 11.04 12.56
N GLU A 5 -71.22 11.67 12.18
CA GLU A 5 -71.80 11.65 10.82
C GLU A 5 -71.00 12.46 9.77
N ASN A 6 -69.73 12.80 10.02
CA ASN A 6 -68.92 13.62 9.10
C ASN A 6 -68.04 12.81 8.12
N ASN A 7 -68.29 11.51 7.94
CA ASN A 7 -67.45 10.66 7.09
C ASN A 7 -68.13 10.20 5.78
N ARG A 8 -69.26 10.81 5.39
CA ARG A 8 -69.86 10.57 4.07
C ARG A 8 -69.43 11.69 3.13
N PRO A 9 -68.53 11.44 2.16
CA PRO A 9 -68.09 12.47 1.23
C PRO A 9 -69.28 12.96 0.40
N SER A 10 -69.61 14.25 0.53
CA SER A 10 -70.60 14.94 -0.31
C SER A 10 -69.92 15.57 -1.52
N PHE A 11 -70.65 15.74 -2.63
CA PHE A 11 -70.13 16.36 -3.85
C PHE A 11 -69.62 17.79 -3.61
N ASP A 12 -70.31 18.56 -2.78
CA ASP A 12 -69.91 19.92 -2.40
C ASP A 12 -68.62 19.95 -1.55
N GLY A 13 -68.30 18.85 -0.87
CA GLY A 13 -67.08 18.68 -0.06
C GLY A 13 -65.90 18.09 -0.85
N LEU A 14 -66.08 17.81 -2.15
CA LEU A 14 -65.05 17.20 -2.98
C LEU A 14 -63.80 18.08 -3.14
N PRO A 15 -63.90 19.41 -3.40
CA PRO A 15 -62.71 20.26 -3.52
C PRO A 15 -61.84 20.24 -2.26
N GLN A 16 -62.48 20.24 -1.08
CA GLN A 16 -61.78 20.20 0.20
C GLN A 16 -61.11 18.86 0.44
N SER A 17 -61.79 17.75 0.12
CA SER A 17 -61.25 16.40 0.26
C SER A 17 -60.04 16.17 -0.63
N VAL A 18 -60.06 16.70 -1.87
CA VAL A 18 -58.94 16.64 -2.81
C VAL A 18 -57.75 17.47 -2.34
N ALA A 19 -57.99 18.66 -1.78
CA ALA A 19 -56.93 19.48 -1.18
C ALA A 19 -56.26 18.75 0.00
N GLU A 20 -57.06 18.10 0.86
CA GLU A 20 -56.54 17.31 1.98
C GLU A 20 -55.74 16.09 1.49
N LEU A 21 -56.16 15.45 0.40
CA LEU A 21 -55.43 14.34 -0.20
C LEU A 21 -54.07 14.78 -0.73
N HIS A 22 -54.00 15.91 -1.45
CA HIS A 22 -52.72 16.47 -1.91
C HIS A 22 -51.79 16.75 -0.73
N ALA A 23 -52.29 17.40 0.32
CA ALA A 23 -51.50 17.66 1.53
C ALA A 23 -51.00 16.37 2.21
N LYS A 24 -51.78 15.29 2.19
CA LYS A 24 -51.36 13.98 2.70
C LYS A 24 -50.32 13.32 1.80
N ILE A 25 -50.45 13.44 0.48
CA ILE A 25 -49.47 12.93 -0.49
C ILE A 25 -48.14 13.66 -0.33
N ASP A 26 -48.15 14.99 -0.17
CA ASP A 26 -46.93 15.78 0.04
C ASP A 26 -46.21 15.34 1.31
N ARG A 27 -46.95 15.15 2.41
CA ARG A 27 -46.40 14.63 3.67
C ARG A 27 -45.83 13.23 3.51
N LEU A 28 -46.53 12.33 2.81
CA LEU A 28 -46.02 10.99 2.55
C LEU A 28 -44.73 11.05 1.72
N THR A 29 -44.70 11.88 0.69
CA THR A 29 -43.53 12.08 -0.18
C THR A 29 -42.35 12.57 0.64
N GLU A 30 -42.53 13.59 1.48
CA GLU A 30 -41.50 14.11 2.38
C GLU A 30 -41.00 13.03 3.37
N THR A 31 -41.90 12.23 3.95
CA THR A 31 -41.49 11.13 4.85
C THR A 31 -40.72 10.03 4.12
N VAL A 32 -41.11 9.71 2.88
CA VAL A 32 -40.41 8.72 2.04
C VAL A 32 -39.04 9.24 1.65
N GLU A 33 -38.89 10.51 1.28
CA GLU A 33 -37.59 11.13 1.01
C GLU A 33 -36.69 11.13 2.25
N LYS A 34 -37.23 11.50 3.42
CA LYS A 34 -36.50 11.44 4.70
C LYS A 34 -36.07 10.01 5.04
N LEU A 35 -36.94 9.03 4.83
CA LEU A 35 -36.61 7.61 5.00
C LEU A 35 -35.58 7.15 3.97
N ALA A 36 -35.68 7.58 2.72
CA ALA A 36 -34.71 7.28 1.68
C ALA A 36 -33.33 7.87 2.00
N VAL A 37 -33.26 9.06 2.62
CA VAL A 37 -32.01 9.63 3.13
C VAL A 37 -31.50 8.86 4.36
N ALA A 38 -32.39 8.50 5.29
CA ALA A 38 -32.05 7.74 6.49
C ALA A 38 -31.57 6.30 6.18
N ILE A 39 -32.15 5.67 5.16
CA ILE A 39 -31.80 4.33 4.66
C ILE A 39 -30.62 4.43 3.68
N GLY A 40 -30.57 5.50 2.89
CA GLY A 40 -29.57 5.77 1.84
C GLY A 40 -28.24 6.33 2.34
N THR A 41 -28.04 6.46 3.65
CA THR A 41 -26.77 6.96 4.24
C THR A 41 -26.11 5.97 5.19
N LYS A 42 -26.01 4.69 4.80
CA LYS A 42 -24.78 3.91 5.00
C LYS A 42 -24.91 2.54 4.33
N PRO A 43 -24.02 2.18 3.39
CA PRO A 43 -23.81 0.76 3.08
C PRO A 43 -23.20 0.11 4.33
N GLN A 44 -24.06 -0.38 5.21
CA GLN A 44 -23.64 -0.91 6.50
C GLN A 44 -22.79 -2.17 6.39
N ASN A 45 -22.71 -2.77 5.21
CA ASN A 45 -21.75 -3.80 4.83
C ASN A 45 -21.32 -3.57 3.37
N GLU A 46 -20.58 -2.50 3.11
CA GLU A 46 -19.91 -2.32 1.83
C GLU A 46 -18.86 -3.43 1.67
N LEU A 47 -19.26 -4.45 0.93
CA LEU A 47 -18.43 -5.60 0.58
C LEU A 47 -17.42 -5.10 -0.46
N MET A 48 -16.14 -5.16 -0.10
CA MET A 48 -15.03 -4.66 -0.89
C MET A 48 -14.28 -5.83 -1.54
N THR A 49 -13.75 -5.59 -2.74
CA THR A 49 -12.81 -6.50 -3.39
C THR A 49 -11.38 -6.26 -2.93
N VAL A 50 -10.43 -7.07 -3.40
CA VAL A 50 -9.01 -6.89 -3.09
C VAL A 50 -8.51 -5.54 -3.62
N GLU A 51 -8.99 -5.11 -4.79
CA GLU A 51 -8.66 -3.82 -5.42
C GLU A 51 -9.16 -2.65 -4.59
N ASP A 52 -10.39 -2.71 -4.09
CA ASP A 52 -10.96 -1.67 -3.23
C ASP A 52 -10.15 -1.51 -1.94
N VAL A 53 -9.74 -2.63 -1.34
CA VAL A 53 -8.92 -2.62 -0.10
C VAL A 53 -7.50 -2.12 -0.39
N SER A 54 -6.94 -2.51 -1.52
CA SER A 54 -5.64 -2.02 -2.01
C SER A 54 -5.65 -0.49 -2.15
N ALA A 55 -6.68 0.07 -2.79
CA ALA A 55 -6.87 1.50 -2.91
C ALA A 55 -7.07 2.18 -1.54
N MET A 56 -7.89 1.59 -0.66
CA MET A 56 -8.19 2.14 0.67
C MET A 56 -6.97 2.20 1.59
N LEU A 57 -6.10 1.19 1.56
CA LEU A 57 -4.91 1.13 2.40
C LEU A 57 -3.67 1.72 1.73
N CYS A 58 -3.80 2.16 0.47
CA CYS A 58 -2.71 2.60 -0.40
C CYS A 58 -1.56 1.57 -0.45
N LYS A 59 -1.91 0.29 -0.63
CA LYS A 59 -0.96 -0.84 -0.73
C LYS A 59 -1.17 -1.57 -2.04
N SER A 60 -0.14 -2.25 -2.54
CA SER A 60 -0.30 -3.10 -3.71
C SER A 60 -1.26 -4.27 -3.46
N VAL A 61 -1.96 -4.73 -4.49
CA VAL A 61 -2.82 -5.92 -4.45
C VAL A 61 -2.05 -7.15 -3.94
N SER A 62 -0.80 -7.33 -4.38
CA SER A 62 0.09 -8.39 -3.89
C SER A 62 0.30 -8.31 -2.37
N THR A 63 0.56 -7.11 -1.85
CA THR A 63 0.67 -6.89 -0.40
C THR A 63 -0.63 -7.22 0.34
N ILE A 64 -1.80 -6.93 -0.24
CA ILE A 64 -3.09 -7.34 0.35
C ILE A 64 -3.20 -8.86 0.41
N TYR A 65 -2.79 -9.59 -0.64
CA TYR A 65 -2.75 -11.05 -0.61
C TYR A 65 -1.80 -11.58 0.48
N THR A 66 -0.59 -11.01 0.62
CA THR A 66 0.35 -11.37 1.70
C THR A 66 -0.25 -11.10 3.08
N MET A 67 -0.86 -9.93 3.30
CA MET A 67 -1.51 -9.60 4.56
C MET A 67 -2.69 -10.53 4.87
N THR A 68 -3.39 -10.99 3.84
CA THR A 68 -4.51 -11.93 3.96
C THR A 68 -4.03 -13.33 4.29
N SER A 69 -3.00 -13.85 3.60
CA SER A 69 -2.43 -15.17 3.87
C SER A 69 -1.75 -15.25 5.24
N GLU A 70 -1.14 -14.16 5.69
CA GLU A 70 -0.58 -14.00 7.04
C GLU A 70 -1.64 -13.72 8.12
N HIS A 71 -2.93 -13.66 7.77
CA HIS A 71 -4.05 -13.37 8.69
C HIS A 71 -3.91 -12.04 9.45
N ARG A 72 -3.20 -11.07 8.85
CA ARG A 72 -2.97 -9.74 9.45
C ARG A 72 -4.11 -8.77 9.22
N ILE A 73 -4.98 -9.05 8.25
CA ILE A 73 -6.15 -8.23 7.90
C ILE A 73 -7.42 -9.09 7.94
N PRO A 74 -8.55 -8.56 8.44
CA PRO A 74 -9.83 -9.28 8.41
C PRO A 74 -10.31 -9.56 6.99
N TYR A 75 -10.76 -10.77 6.69
CA TYR A 75 -11.27 -11.14 5.38
C TYR A 75 -12.35 -12.23 5.46
N ARG A 76 -13.10 -12.40 4.37
CA ARG A 76 -14.04 -13.51 4.14
C ARG A 76 -13.66 -14.22 2.85
N LYS A 77 -13.70 -15.54 2.84
CA LYS A 77 -13.42 -16.36 1.66
C LYS A 77 -14.67 -17.10 1.25
N GLN A 78 -15.01 -17.07 -0.04
CA GLN A 78 -16.04 -17.91 -0.65
C GLN A 78 -15.45 -18.52 -1.92
N GLY A 79 -15.21 -19.83 -1.91
CA GLY A 79 -14.46 -20.50 -2.97
C GLY A 79 -13.07 -19.87 -3.17
N ASN A 80 -12.77 -19.48 -4.41
CA ASN A 80 -11.50 -18.86 -4.79
C ASN A 80 -11.49 -17.32 -4.66
N LYS A 81 -12.59 -16.70 -4.20
CA LYS A 81 -12.71 -15.24 -4.13
C LYS A 81 -12.66 -14.74 -2.69
N LEU A 82 -11.94 -13.63 -2.51
CA LEU A 82 -11.83 -12.91 -1.24
C LEU A 82 -12.79 -11.73 -1.22
N TYR A 83 -13.37 -11.50 -0.05
CA TYR A 83 -14.30 -10.41 0.22
C TYR A 83 -13.92 -9.75 1.54
N PHE A 84 -14.06 -8.43 1.60
CA PHE A 84 -13.73 -7.64 2.77
C PHE A 84 -14.93 -6.80 3.16
N ILE A 85 -15.13 -6.57 4.45
CA ILE A 85 -16.17 -5.63 4.90
C ILE A 85 -15.48 -4.33 5.28
N ARG A 86 -15.84 -3.24 4.62
CA ARG A 86 -15.26 -1.91 4.85
C ARG A 86 -15.16 -1.53 6.33
N LYS A 87 -16.23 -1.76 7.10
CA LYS A 87 -16.26 -1.48 8.54
C LYS A 87 -15.22 -2.26 9.33
N GLU A 88 -14.97 -3.53 8.99
CA GLU A 88 -13.97 -4.34 9.68
C GLU A 88 -12.56 -3.89 9.36
N ILE A 89 -12.29 -3.57 8.09
CA ILE A 89 -10.99 -3.04 7.65
C ILE A 89 -10.71 -1.70 8.35
N THR A 90 -11.70 -0.82 8.41
CA THR A 90 -11.57 0.47 9.10
C THR A 90 -11.36 0.26 10.59
N ALA A 91 -12.16 -0.58 11.24
CA ALA A 91 -12.02 -0.87 12.67
C ALA A 91 -10.65 -1.49 13.00
N TRP A 92 -10.16 -2.39 12.14
CA TRP A 92 -8.83 -2.98 12.25
C TRP A 92 -7.74 -1.91 12.13
N LEU A 93 -7.83 -1.00 11.16
CA LEU A 93 -6.88 0.09 10.97
C LEU A 93 -6.81 1.00 12.21
N MET A 94 -7.97 1.32 12.80
CA MET A 94 -8.04 2.15 14.01
C MET A 94 -7.43 1.46 15.24
N ARG A 95 -7.47 0.13 15.32
CA ARG A 95 -6.80 -0.64 16.38
C ARG A 95 -5.30 -0.77 16.17
N ALA A 96 -4.85 -0.72 14.91
CA ALA A 96 -3.45 -0.88 14.52
C ALA A 96 -2.61 0.41 14.69
N VAL A 97 -3.14 1.46 15.32
CA VAL A 97 -2.36 2.63 15.73
C VAL A 97 -1.33 2.18 16.74
N VAL A 98 -0.10 2.04 16.27
CA VAL A 98 1.06 1.80 17.11
C VAL A 98 1.31 3.07 17.92
N PRO A 99 1.27 3.06 19.26
CA PRO A 99 1.68 4.19 20.07
C PRO A 99 3.08 4.62 19.64
N LYS A 100 3.30 5.93 19.48
CA LYS A 100 4.52 6.52 18.91
C LYS A 100 5.82 6.13 19.65
N ASP A 101 5.70 5.52 20.83
CA ASP A 101 6.79 4.98 21.67
C ASP A 101 6.98 3.46 21.58
N SER A 102 6.38 2.76 20.62
CA SER A 102 6.66 1.33 20.47
C SER A 102 8.13 1.15 20.06
N PRO A 103 8.92 0.35 20.80
CA PRO A 103 10.27 0.02 20.38
C PRO A 103 10.22 -0.59 18.98
N LYS A 104 11.02 -0.06 18.04
CA LYS A 104 11.29 -0.70 16.75
C LYS A 104 11.46 -2.20 17.01
N ARG A 105 10.57 -3.02 16.45
CA ARG A 105 10.58 -4.48 16.62
C ARG A 105 12.00 -4.98 16.37
N ARG A 106 12.74 -5.29 17.43
CA ARG A 106 13.96 -6.08 17.33
C ARG A 106 13.53 -7.42 16.77
N ARG A 107 14.04 -7.78 15.59
CA ARG A 107 14.09 -9.19 15.21
C ARG A 107 14.92 -9.87 16.31
N LYS A 108 14.41 -10.99 16.82
CA LYS A 108 15.12 -11.84 17.79
C LYS A 108 16.41 -12.28 17.10
N GLU A 109 17.52 -11.72 17.54
CA GLU A 109 18.85 -12.28 17.34
C GLU A 109 18.91 -13.47 18.30
N ASP A 110 18.87 -14.69 17.77
CA ASP A 110 19.32 -15.84 18.55
C ASP A 110 20.84 -15.70 18.72
N ALA A 111 21.24 -15.66 19.99
CA ALA A 111 22.57 -15.33 20.47
C ALA A 111 23.62 -16.36 20.05
N ASP A 112 24.74 -15.88 19.51
CA ASP A 112 26.06 -16.02 20.15
C ASP A 112 27.17 -15.38 19.29
N LYS A 113 27.60 -14.17 19.66
CA LYS A 113 28.99 -13.83 20.07
C LYS A 113 29.32 -12.35 19.86
N GLU A 114 29.41 -11.68 21.00
CA GLU A 114 30.49 -10.77 21.41
C GLU A 114 30.81 -9.55 20.52
N SER A 115 30.34 -8.40 21.00
CA SER A 115 30.87 -7.07 20.66
C SER A 115 32.28 -6.92 21.25
N PRO A 116 33.21 -6.23 20.57
CA PRO A 116 33.62 -4.93 21.12
C PRO A 116 33.40 -3.72 20.20
N GLN A 117 33.16 -2.58 20.85
CA GLN A 117 32.92 -1.25 20.30
C GLN A 117 34.17 -0.61 19.67
N GLU A 118 33.99 0.26 18.66
CA GLU A 118 34.39 1.69 18.62
C GLU A 118 34.73 2.25 17.20
N LYS A 119 34.07 3.37 16.87
CA LYS A 119 34.56 4.56 16.13
C LYS A 119 34.66 4.52 14.57
N PRO A 120 34.62 5.71 13.92
CA PRO A 120 33.89 5.97 12.68
C PRO A 120 34.76 5.82 11.43
N SER A 121 34.28 5.10 10.42
CA SER A 121 34.92 5.07 9.11
C SER A 121 33.95 4.57 8.04
N GLU A 122 33.53 5.51 7.19
CA GLU A 122 33.13 5.31 5.78
C GLU A 122 32.33 4.03 5.49
N GLU A 123 31.00 4.10 5.60
CA GLU A 123 30.13 3.03 5.09
C GLU A 123 30.39 2.85 3.58
N PRO A 124 30.72 1.64 3.11
CA PRO A 124 30.85 1.39 1.68
C PRO A 124 29.51 1.67 0.99
N PRO A 125 29.49 2.32 -0.19
CA PRO A 125 28.26 2.79 -0.85
C PRO A 125 27.26 1.69 -1.22
N CYS A 126 27.68 0.42 -1.16
CA CYS A 126 26.87 -0.76 -1.37
C CYS A 126 27.24 -1.86 -0.37
N SER A 127 26.24 -2.66 0.03
CA SER A 127 26.40 -3.84 0.88
C SER A 127 26.05 -5.11 0.10
N ILE A 128 26.75 -6.22 0.36
CA ILE A 128 26.47 -7.51 -0.27
C ILE A 128 25.71 -8.39 0.73
N GLU A 129 24.49 -8.78 0.37
CA GLU A 129 23.62 -9.65 1.15
C GLU A 129 23.61 -11.07 0.55
N HIS A 130 23.88 -12.08 1.38
CA HIS A 130 23.69 -13.48 0.99
C HIS A 130 22.20 -13.86 1.08
N ARG A 131 21.68 -14.49 0.03
CA ARG A 131 20.28 -14.91 -0.13
C ARG A 131 20.23 -16.34 -0.66
N ILE A 132 19.11 -17.02 -0.44
CA ILE A 132 18.87 -18.37 -0.97
C ILE A 132 17.73 -18.33 -1.99
N HIS A 133 17.93 -18.92 -3.18
CA HIS A 133 16.86 -19.03 -4.18
C HIS A 133 15.76 -19.98 -3.69
N SER A 134 14.52 -19.49 -3.58
CA SER A 134 13.37 -20.23 -3.06
C SER A 134 13.03 -21.55 -3.80
N ARG A 135 13.35 -21.67 -5.09
CA ARG A 135 13.02 -22.86 -5.90
C ARG A 135 14.17 -23.86 -6.00
N THR A 136 15.40 -23.38 -6.11
CA THR A 136 16.56 -24.26 -6.32
C THR A 136 17.42 -24.44 -5.08
N GLY A 137 17.21 -23.63 -4.03
CA GLY A 137 18.05 -23.59 -2.85
C GLY A 137 19.47 -23.05 -3.11
N ALA A 138 19.73 -22.50 -4.30
CA ALA A 138 21.07 -22.01 -4.66
C ALA A 138 21.42 -20.72 -3.90
N ASP A 139 22.69 -20.58 -3.55
CA ASP A 139 23.24 -19.36 -3.00
C ASP A 139 23.17 -18.22 -4.03
N LEU A 140 22.72 -17.06 -3.56
CA LEU A 140 22.64 -15.81 -4.30
C LEU A 140 23.31 -14.72 -3.48
N PHE A 141 23.97 -13.80 -4.17
CA PHE A 141 24.64 -12.64 -3.57
C PHE A 141 24.03 -11.38 -4.16
N ALA A 142 23.33 -10.61 -3.34
CA ALA A 142 22.61 -9.41 -3.72
C ALA A 142 23.41 -8.17 -3.33
N VAL A 143 23.83 -7.38 -4.31
CA VAL A 143 24.44 -6.07 -4.07
C VAL A 143 23.33 -5.04 -3.89
N LEU A 144 23.18 -4.56 -2.66
CA LEU A 144 22.25 -3.52 -2.23
C LEU A 144 22.95 -2.17 -2.23
N PHE A 145 22.22 -1.13 -2.63
CA PHE A 145 22.75 0.23 -2.62
C PHE A 145 22.27 0.99 -1.39
N SER A 146 23.11 1.92 -0.93
CA SER A 146 22.65 2.96 -0.01
C SER A 146 21.65 3.89 -0.70
N ALA A 147 20.80 4.57 0.07
CA ALA A 147 19.69 5.40 -0.43
C ALA A 147 20.10 6.46 -1.47
N GLU A 148 21.36 6.91 -1.45
CA GLU A 148 21.91 7.85 -2.45
C GLU A 148 22.07 7.23 -3.84
N LEU A 149 22.38 5.93 -3.94
CA LEU A 149 22.57 5.22 -5.21
C LEU A 149 21.25 4.64 -5.75
N GLU A 150 20.30 4.29 -4.89
CA GLU A 150 18.94 3.87 -5.29
C GLU A 150 18.18 5.01 -6.00
N ALA A 151 18.16 6.21 -5.41
CA ALA A 151 17.45 7.36 -5.97
C ALA A 151 18.00 7.78 -7.35
N ALA A 152 19.28 7.56 -7.60
CA ALA A 152 19.92 7.89 -8.85
C ALA A 152 19.86 6.76 -9.88
N GLY A 153 19.62 5.50 -9.52
CA GLY A 153 20.22 4.39 -10.27
C GLY A 153 19.47 3.06 -10.33
N GLU A 154 18.17 3.01 -10.09
CA GLU A 154 17.38 1.82 -10.40
C GLU A 154 17.54 1.49 -11.91
N ARG A 155 18.41 0.50 -12.21
CA ARG A 155 18.80 -0.04 -13.53
C ARG A 155 20.01 0.58 -14.25
N LYS A 156 20.69 1.60 -13.71
CA LYS A 156 21.85 2.25 -14.38
C LYS A 156 23.00 1.30 -14.69
N PHE A 157 23.17 0.25 -13.88
CA PHE A 157 24.27 -0.69 -13.99
C PHE A 157 23.85 -2.06 -14.53
N SER A 158 22.68 -2.17 -15.16
CA SER A 158 22.18 -3.48 -15.65
C SER A 158 23.08 -4.10 -16.71
N GLN A 159 23.69 -3.29 -17.57
CA GLN A 159 24.67 -3.77 -18.54
C GLN A 159 25.94 -4.27 -17.84
N GLN A 160 26.45 -3.49 -16.90
CA GLN A 160 27.62 -3.85 -16.10
C GLN A 160 27.39 -5.11 -15.26
N ALA A 161 26.20 -5.28 -14.68
CA ALA A 161 25.84 -6.48 -13.93
C ALA A 161 25.87 -7.72 -14.83
N ARG A 162 25.36 -7.62 -16.07
CA ARG A 162 25.39 -8.73 -17.03
C ARG A 162 26.81 -9.11 -17.44
N GLU A 163 27.72 -8.15 -17.55
CA GLU A 163 29.15 -8.42 -17.82
C GLU A 163 29.80 -9.25 -16.70
N HIS A 164 29.33 -9.07 -15.46
CA HIS A 164 29.77 -9.83 -14.28
C HIS A 164 28.84 -11.02 -13.97
N GLY A 165 28.00 -11.45 -14.91
CA GLY A 165 27.13 -12.62 -14.73
C GLY A 165 25.92 -12.43 -13.80
N GLY A 166 25.61 -11.19 -13.44
CA GLY A 166 24.47 -10.83 -12.60
C GLY A 166 23.29 -10.20 -13.34
N TYR A 167 22.19 -10.05 -12.62
CA TYR A 167 20.97 -9.41 -13.12
C TYR A 167 20.28 -8.58 -12.04
N TRP A 168 19.54 -7.55 -12.43
CA TRP A 168 18.71 -6.83 -11.48
C TRP A 168 17.45 -7.64 -11.15
N SER A 169 17.14 -7.78 -9.87
CA SER A 169 15.87 -8.32 -9.40
C SER A 169 15.17 -7.28 -8.53
N ASP A 170 13.86 -7.15 -8.72
CA ASP A 170 12.95 -6.40 -7.85
C ASP A 170 12.41 -7.26 -6.69
N TYR A 171 12.83 -8.53 -6.59
CA TYR A 171 12.35 -9.44 -5.57
C TYR A 171 13.05 -9.19 -4.22
N GLY A 172 12.27 -9.12 -3.14
CA GLY A 172 12.77 -8.79 -1.80
C GLY A 172 13.03 -7.29 -1.64
N ASN A 173 14.24 -6.92 -1.19
CA ASN A 173 14.68 -5.52 -1.08
C ASN A 173 15.26 -4.96 -2.39
N GLY A 174 14.99 -5.60 -3.53
CA GLY A 174 15.66 -5.29 -4.78
C GLY A 174 17.17 -5.62 -4.74
N GLY A 175 17.88 -5.36 -5.84
CA GLY A 175 19.34 -5.46 -5.90
C GLY A 175 19.87 -6.15 -7.17
N TYR A 176 21.17 -6.01 -7.40
CA TYR A 176 21.87 -6.80 -8.41
C TYR A 176 22.24 -8.16 -7.84
N ILE A 177 21.71 -9.21 -8.43
CA ILE A 177 21.84 -10.59 -7.99
C ILE A 177 22.93 -11.30 -8.78
N PHE A 178 23.82 -11.98 -8.07
CA PHE A 178 24.91 -12.81 -8.60
C PHE A 178 24.85 -14.20 -8.00
N ASN A 179 25.33 -15.21 -8.74
CA ASN A 179 25.39 -16.60 -8.25
C ASN A 179 26.69 -16.90 -7.48
N ALA A 180 27.68 -16.01 -7.53
CA ALA A 180 28.95 -16.15 -6.81
C ALA A 180 29.31 -14.84 -6.09
N GLN A 181 29.87 -14.98 -4.88
CA GLN A 181 30.25 -13.83 -4.05
C GLN A 181 31.30 -12.96 -4.73
N ALA A 182 32.29 -13.59 -5.36
CA ALA A 182 33.38 -12.89 -6.04
C ALA A 182 32.86 -12.00 -7.20
N ASP A 183 31.80 -12.41 -7.88
CA ASP A 183 31.20 -11.63 -8.97
C ASP A 183 30.44 -10.42 -8.43
N ALA A 184 29.73 -10.59 -7.31
CA ALA A 184 29.08 -9.50 -6.59
C ALA A 184 30.10 -8.47 -6.10
N GLU A 185 31.24 -8.92 -5.56
CA GLU A 185 32.34 -8.06 -5.09
C GLU A 185 33.01 -7.30 -6.24
N ARG A 186 33.30 -7.97 -7.36
CA ARG A 186 33.86 -7.32 -8.56
C ARG A 186 32.93 -6.27 -9.13
N PHE A 187 31.63 -6.57 -9.17
CA PHE A 187 30.62 -5.61 -9.54
C PHE A 187 30.62 -4.43 -8.57
N ALA A 188 30.50 -4.65 -7.26
CA ALA A 188 30.52 -3.62 -6.21
C ALA A 188 31.75 -2.69 -6.31
N GLN A 189 32.95 -3.25 -6.53
CA GLN A 189 34.16 -2.46 -6.72
C GLN A 189 34.11 -1.63 -8.02
N ALA A 190 33.57 -2.17 -9.11
CA ALA A 190 33.48 -1.47 -10.39
C ALA A 190 32.51 -0.28 -10.36
N ILE A 191 31.41 -0.38 -9.58
CA ILE A 191 30.47 0.73 -9.40
C ILE A 191 30.96 1.78 -8.41
N ILE A 192 31.67 1.38 -7.35
CA ILE A 192 32.28 2.33 -6.40
C ILE A 192 33.44 3.09 -7.06
N GLY A 193 34.30 2.39 -7.82
CA GLY A 193 35.46 2.98 -8.50
C GLY A 193 35.14 3.94 -9.65
N LYS A 194 33.89 3.97 -10.14
CA LYS A 194 33.44 4.94 -11.16
C LYS A 194 32.96 6.28 -10.58
N LYS A 195 33.12 6.52 -9.26
CA LYS A 195 32.69 7.78 -8.60
C LYS A 195 33.78 8.87 -8.55
N GLU A 196 34.74 8.86 -9.47
CA GLU A 196 35.57 10.04 -9.78
C GLU A 196 35.50 10.35 -11.27
N GLU A 197 34.47 11.06 -11.68
CA GLU A 197 34.49 12.02 -12.80
C GLU A 197 33.37 13.04 -12.51
N PRO A 198 33.68 14.17 -11.86
CA PRO A 198 32.76 15.29 -11.77
C PRO A 198 32.62 15.92 -13.16
N THR A 199 31.51 15.65 -13.83
CA THR A 199 31.07 16.44 -14.98
C THR A 199 30.59 17.80 -14.48
N ASP A 200 31.53 18.70 -14.25
CA ASP A 200 31.26 20.13 -14.20
C ASP A 200 32.19 20.85 -15.17
N THR A 201 31.65 21.29 -16.31
CA THR A 201 32.07 22.52 -16.97
C THR A 201 30.91 22.96 -17.86
N GLN A 202 30.04 23.82 -17.31
CA GLN A 202 29.55 24.94 -18.11
C GLN A 202 30.70 25.93 -18.29
N LYS A 203 30.96 26.34 -19.54
CA LYS A 203 31.34 27.71 -19.96
C LYS A 203 31.64 27.72 -21.46
N GLU A 204 30.59 27.95 -22.25
CA GLU A 204 30.77 28.70 -23.50
C GLU A 204 31.00 30.16 -23.12
N GLY A 205 32.14 30.73 -23.52
CA GLY A 205 32.42 32.15 -23.31
C GLY A 205 33.86 32.60 -23.55
N LEU A 206 34.18 32.90 -24.83
CA LEU A 206 35.03 34.01 -25.34
C LEU A 206 36.58 33.94 -25.14
N PRO A 207 37.43 34.72 -25.87
CA PRO A 207 37.13 35.90 -26.71
C PRO A 207 37.87 36.03 -28.08
N ASN A 208 37.49 37.11 -28.78
CA ASN A 208 38.23 37.87 -29.80
C ASN A 208 39.77 37.87 -29.67
N LEU A 209 40.44 37.80 -30.83
CA LEU A 209 41.51 38.71 -31.24
C LEU A 209 41.53 38.83 -32.77
#